data_AF-A0A3D2S3K9-F1
#
_entry.id   AF-A0A3D2S3K9-F1
#
_cell.length_a   1.000
_cell.length_b   1.000
_cell.length_c   1.000
_cell.angle_alpha   90.00
_cell.angle_beta   90.00
_cell.angle_gamma   90.00
#
_symmetry.space_group_name_H-M   'P 1'
#
loop_
_entity.id
_entity.type
_entity.pdbx_description
1 polymer ?
#
loop_
_entity_poly.entity_id
_entity_poly.type
_entity_poly.pdbx_seq_one_letter_code
_entity_poly.pdbx_strand_id
1 'polypeptide(L)'
;IINLSLLGVDWYINHLRHATNDAGRIDLIIPQDKLIGDKRNSIRYSENSKFRNRTLELKDMVQFMASDNNEAMENGNNFIPSLKVKVTVDSNAVVSNNIVPQLIAGNVAPQLTFDLKKSTLLKNDLMTLDIVAQNINKRPICFAITVSPDSFMGLEKYFMQTGMVYRLTPTEVNGSGYNKGMDEQISYDLLITGDRQFTFGGLELGNEMNLEPSSLGSAITAKYVLYQQLAANLTQSMLDFDAQIRMLQADSTNNGFQEVAAGLKEEANTKKQMAVAVLDKMIDLFPANALPYDYNMVNAASYYQLLGENEKALAIVNPLSSIALDDLRYYYYLYNKPDDGYIARQQYAGDQRDAERCLASLINIARKSGDTTLAESIEAGWNMLRTEYKIAGNAGQQAVPPQAP
;
A
#
# COMPACT_ATOMS: atom_id res chain seq x y z
N ILE A 1 4.52 -19.11 2.21
CA ILE A 1 4.08 -18.14 1.16
C ILE A 1 3.23 -18.91 0.17
N ILE A 2 2.08 -18.36 -0.23
CA ILE A 2 1.20 -18.98 -1.22
C ILE A 2 1.12 -18.04 -2.42
N ASN A 3 1.43 -18.54 -3.62
CA ASN A 3 1.30 -17.80 -4.86
C ASN A 3 -0.13 -18.00 -5.41
N LEU A 4 -0.93 -16.92 -5.41
CA LEU A 4 -2.34 -16.98 -5.83
C LEU A 4 -2.52 -17.34 -7.31
N SER A 5 -1.54 -17.03 -8.17
CA SER A 5 -1.58 -17.41 -9.59
C SER A 5 -1.37 -18.91 -9.79
N LEU A 6 -0.58 -19.55 -8.92
CA LEU A 6 -0.40 -21.01 -8.91
C LEU A 6 -1.47 -21.74 -8.11
N LEU A 7 -2.22 -21.04 -7.24
CA LEU A 7 -3.33 -21.58 -6.46
C LEU A 7 -4.54 -21.98 -7.33
N GLY A 8 -4.43 -21.91 -8.65
CA GLY A 8 -5.39 -22.51 -9.59
C GLY A 8 -4.99 -23.92 -10.08
N VAL A 9 -3.80 -24.41 -9.72
CA VAL A 9 -3.28 -25.69 -10.22
C VAL A 9 -3.31 -26.76 -9.13
N ASP A 10 -3.84 -27.93 -9.47
CA ASP A 10 -4.11 -29.02 -8.53
C ASP A 10 -2.87 -29.55 -7.80
N TRP A 11 -1.74 -29.70 -8.49
CA TRP A 11 -0.47 -30.13 -7.88
C TRP A 11 0.01 -29.13 -6.82
N TYR A 12 -0.14 -27.83 -7.08
CA TYR A 12 0.31 -26.78 -6.15
C TYR A 12 -0.58 -26.75 -4.92
N ILE A 13 -1.90 -26.82 -5.12
CA ILE A 13 -2.87 -26.95 -4.03
C ILE A 13 -2.59 -28.20 -3.19
N ASN A 14 -2.30 -29.33 -3.82
CA ASN A 14 -2.01 -30.56 -3.12
C ASN A 14 -0.70 -30.49 -2.32
N HIS A 15 0.31 -29.79 -2.84
CA HIS A 15 1.56 -29.57 -2.12
C HIS A 15 1.34 -28.85 -0.77
N LEU A 16 0.37 -27.93 -0.68
CA LEU A 16 0.04 -27.23 0.57
C LEU A 16 -0.42 -28.16 1.71
N ARG A 17 -0.86 -29.39 1.39
CA ARG A 17 -1.26 -30.39 2.39
C ARG A 17 -0.08 -31.05 3.11
N HIS A 18 1.13 -30.83 2.62
CA HIS A 18 2.36 -31.34 3.19
C HIS A 18 3.13 -30.21 3.88
N ALA A 19 3.92 -30.56 4.91
CA ALA A 19 4.84 -29.61 5.51
C ALA A 19 6.07 -29.46 4.59
N THR A 20 6.58 -28.23 4.47
CA THR A 20 7.75 -27.90 3.65
C THR A 20 8.68 -27.02 4.46
N ASN A 21 9.92 -27.48 4.69
CA ASN A 21 10.87 -26.86 5.63
C ASN A 21 10.21 -26.68 7.02
N ASP A 22 10.34 -25.49 7.60
CA ASP A 22 9.71 -25.13 8.88
C ASP A 22 8.22 -24.74 8.73
N ALA A 23 7.70 -24.68 7.51
CA ALA A 23 6.30 -24.35 7.28
C ALA A 23 5.43 -25.60 7.46
N GLY A 24 4.56 -25.56 8.49
CA GLY A 24 3.55 -26.60 8.70
C GLY A 24 2.53 -26.67 7.56
N ARG A 25 1.88 -27.83 7.41
CA ARG A 25 0.82 -28.05 6.40
C ARG A 25 -0.32 -27.03 6.53
N ILE A 26 -0.99 -26.75 5.42
CA ILE A 26 -2.25 -26.00 5.36
C ILE A 26 -3.40 -26.99 5.39
N ASP A 27 -4.31 -26.81 6.35
CA ASP A 27 -5.52 -27.63 6.41
C ASP A 27 -6.52 -27.11 5.36
N LEU A 28 -7.06 -28.01 4.54
CA LEU A 28 -8.03 -27.70 3.49
C LEU A 28 -9.29 -28.55 3.68
N ILE A 29 -10.46 -27.96 3.51
CA ILE A 29 -11.77 -28.59 3.56
C ILE A 29 -11.98 -29.47 2.33
N ILE A 30 -11.65 -28.94 1.15
CA ILE A 30 -11.91 -29.63 -0.11
C ILE A 30 -10.93 -30.81 -0.23
N PRO A 31 -11.37 -32.05 -0.47
CA PRO A 31 -10.47 -33.18 -0.74
C PRO A 31 -9.73 -33.06 -2.08
N GLN A 32 -8.59 -33.74 -2.20
CA GLN A 32 -7.75 -33.66 -3.42
C GLN A 32 -8.51 -34.09 -4.69
N ASP A 33 -9.27 -35.18 -4.65
CA ASP A 33 -10.00 -35.73 -5.81
C ASP A 33 -11.06 -34.78 -6.38
N LYS A 34 -11.49 -33.80 -5.59
CA LYS A 34 -12.44 -32.75 -5.99
C LYS A 34 -11.81 -31.62 -6.78
N LEU A 35 -10.48 -31.55 -6.85
CA LEU A 35 -9.74 -30.44 -7.48
C LEU A 35 -8.87 -30.86 -8.66
N ILE A 36 -8.70 -32.16 -8.91
CA ILE A 36 -7.84 -32.70 -9.98
C ILE A 36 -8.34 -32.27 -11.36
N GLY A 37 -7.40 -31.89 -12.22
CA GLY A 37 -7.66 -31.51 -13.61
C GLY A 37 -8.63 -30.33 -13.70
N ASP A 38 -9.65 -30.45 -14.55
CA ASP A 38 -10.56 -29.34 -14.86
C ASP A 38 -11.70 -29.14 -13.86
N LYS A 39 -11.77 -29.97 -12.81
CA LYS A 39 -12.81 -29.84 -11.79
C LYS A 39 -12.70 -28.48 -11.10
N ARG A 40 -13.82 -27.74 -11.05
CA ARG A 40 -13.95 -26.48 -10.29
C ARG A 40 -12.94 -25.41 -10.72
N ASN A 41 -12.53 -25.42 -11.99
CA ASN A 41 -11.74 -24.32 -12.58
C ASN A 41 -12.52 -22.99 -12.55
N SER A 42 -13.84 -23.07 -12.65
CA SER A 42 -14.76 -21.94 -12.54
C SER A 42 -16.06 -22.39 -11.87
N ILE A 43 -16.53 -21.64 -10.89
CA ILE A 43 -17.81 -21.86 -10.19
C ILE A 43 -18.60 -20.55 -10.28
N ARG A 44 -19.78 -20.60 -10.90
CA ARG A 44 -20.62 -19.42 -11.11
C ARG A 44 -21.70 -19.33 -10.04
N TYR A 45 -22.09 -18.11 -9.68
CA TYR A 45 -23.22 -17.86 -8.82
C TYR A 45 -24.53 -18.27 -9.51
N SER A 46 -25.41 -18.91 -8.75
CA SER A 46 -26.72 -19.34 -9.22
C SER A 46 -27.82 -18.49 -8.60
N GLU A 47 -28.55 -17.75 -9.44
CA GLU A 47 -29.77 -17.05 -9.05
C GLU A 47 -30.92 -18.02 -8.69
N ASN A 48 -30.83 -19.29 -9.12
CA ASN A 48 -31.83 -20.32 -8.84
C ASN A 48 -31.62 -20.99 -7.47
N SER A 49 -30.50 -20.69 -6.80
CA SER A 49 -30.19 -21.25 -5.48
C SER A 49 -31.31 -21.00 -4.46
N LYS A 50 -31.68 -22.03 -3.71
CA LYS A 50 -32.57 -21.92 -2.54
C LYS A 50 -31.95 -21.09 -1.40
N PHE A 51 -30.64 -20.90 -1.45
CA PHE A 51 -29.88 -20.12 -0.47
C PHE A 51 -29.57 -18.70 -0.93
N ARG A 52 -30.02 -18.29 -2.13
CA ARG A 52 -29.83 -16.92 -2.63
C ARG A 52 -30.28 -15.91 -1.57
N ASN A 53 -29.47 -14.89 -1.32
CA ASN A 53 -29.65 -13.87 -0.28
C ASN A 53 -29.52 -14.32 1.18
N ARG A 54 -29.22 -15.59 1.48
CA ARG A 54 -28.93 -16.02 2.86
C ARG A 54 -27.46 -15.82 3.17
N THR A 55 -27.16 -15.33 4.37
CA THR A 55 -25.79 -15.33 4.88
C THR A 55 -25.44 -16.74 5.32
N LEU A 56 -24.44 -17.35 4.68
CA LEU A 56 -24.01 -18.73 4.95
C LEU A 56 -22.64 -18.76 5.63
N GLU A 57 -22.40 -19.79 6.45
CA GLU A 57 -21.07 -20.03 7.02
C GLU A 57 -20.10 -20.40 5.91
N LEU A 58 -18.94 -19.75 5.85
CA LEU A 58 -17.98 -19.93 4.76
C LEU A 58 -17.54 -21.39 4.61
N LYS A 59 -17.35 -22.09 5.74
CA LYS A 59 -17.01 -23.51 5.74
C LYS A 59 -18.08 -24.36 5.04
N ASP A 60 -19.36 -24.11 5.33
CA ASP A 60 -20.48 -24.83 4.72
C ASP A 60 -20.60 -24.48 3.23
N MET A 61 -20.36 -23.22 2.84
CA MET A 61 -20.35 -22.81 1.44
C MET A 61 -19.25 -23.51 0.64
N VAL A 62 -18.04 -23.61 1.19
CA VAL A 62 -16.91 -24.31 0.56
C VAL A 62 -17.23 -25.79 0.41
N GLN A 63 -17.79 -26.44 1.44
CA GLN A 63 -18.23 -27.83 1.36
C GLN A 63 -19.32 -28.05 0.30
N PHE A 64 -20.28 -27.13 0.22
CA PHE A 64 -21.34 -27.16 -0.79
C PHE A 64 -20.75 -27.09 -2.21
N MET A 65 -19.88 -26.11 -2.48
CA MET A 65 -19.21 -25.96 -3.78
C MET A 65 -18.29 -27.15 -4.14
N ALA A 66 -17.84 -27.90 -3.13
CA ALA A 66 -17.03 -29.11 -3.29
C ALA A 66 -17.82 -30.42 -3.39
N SER A 67 -19.15 -30.37 -3.22
CA SER A 67 -20.02 -31.54 -3.20
C SER A 67 -20.37 -31.99 -4.61
N ASP A 68 -20.54 -33.30 -4.80
CA ASP A 68 -21.08 -33.88 -6.05
C ASP A 68 -22.57 -34.27 -5.89
N ASN A 69 -23.22 -33.82 -4.81
CA ASN A 69 -24.66 -34.03 -4.61
C ASN A 69 -25.45 -33.18 -5.60
N ASN A 70 -26.58 -33.70 -6.09
CA ASN A 70 -27.46 -33.00 -7.04
C ASN A 70 -27.91 -31.62 -6.55
N GLU A 71 -28.04 -31.40 -5.23
CA GLU A 71 -28.43 -30.08 -4.71
C GLU A 71 -27.35 -29.00 -4.86
N ALA A 72 -26.09 -29.40 -5.03
CA ALA A 72 -24.93 -28.54 -5.21
C ALA A 72 -24.49 -28.42 -6.67
N MET A 73 -25.29 -28.95 -7.58
CA MET A 73 -25.00 -28.99 -9.01
C MET A 73 -26.16 -28.38 -9.81
N GLU A 74 -25.82 -27.56 -10.79
CA GLU A 74 -26.74 -27.00 -11.78
C GLU A 74 -26.16 -27.29 -13.16
N ASN A 75 -26.92 -27.96 -14.02
CA ASN A 75 -26.47 -28.39 -15.35
C ASN A 75 -25.12 -29.15 -15.33
N GLY A 76 -24.92 -30.00 -14.32
CA GLY A 76 -23.71 -30.80 -14.17
C GLY A 76 -22.49 -30.05 -13.58
N ASN A 77 -22.63 -28.77 -13.20
CA ASN A 77 -21.56 -27.96 -12.65
C ASN A 77 -21.88 -27.48 -11.24
N ASN A 78 -20.85 -27.35 -10.39
CA ASN A 78 -21.02 -26.69 -9.10
C ASN A 78 -21.29 -25.20 -9.24
N PHE A 79 -22.02 -24.63 -8.28
CA PHE A 79 -22.37 -23.22 -8.26
C PHE A 79 -22.18 -22.59 -6.87
N ILE A 80 -22.05 -21.27 -6.83
CA ILE A 80 -21.97 -20.50 -5.59
C ILE A 80 -23.39 -20.35 -5.03
N PRO A 81 -23.69 -20.85 -3.80
CA PRO A 81 -25.05 -20.90 -3.28
C PRO A 81 -25.61 -19.54 -2.82
N SER A 82 -24.73 -18.62 -2.43
CA SER A 82 -25.06 -17.26 -1.98
C SER A 82 -23.82 -16.39 -2.12
N LEU A 83 -24.01 -15.07 -2.29
CA LEU A 83 -22.92 -14.10 -2.25
C LEU A 83 -22.64 -13.57 -0.83
N LYS A 84 -23.54 -13.84 0.13
CA LYS A 84 -23.42 -13.35 1.51
C LYS A 84 -22.76 -14.39 2.40
N VAL A 85 -21.64 -14.02 3.00
CA VAL A 85 -20.78 -14.91 3.76
C VAL A 85 -20.70 -14.45 5.21
N LYS A 86 -20.68 -15.40 6.13
CA LYS A 86 -20.17 -15.21 7.49
C LYS A 86 -19.06 -16.20 7.81
N VAL A 87 -18.18 -15.82 8.72
CA VAL A 87 -17.13 -16.69 9.27
C VAL A 87 -17.21 -16.62 10.78
N THR A 88 -17.41 -17.75 11.43
CA THR A 88 -17.43 -17.83 12.89
C THR A 88 -15.99 -17.80 13.44
N VAL A 89 -15.75 -16.91 14.41
CA VAL A 89 -14.43 -16.66 14.99
C VAL A 89 -14.43 -17.09 16.45
N ASP A 90 -13.42 -17.87 16.83
CA ASP A 90 -13.16 -18.18 18.23
C ASP A 90 -12.19 -17.14 18.81
N SER A 91 -12.72 -16.17 19.54
CA SER A 91 -11.93 -15.08 20.12
C SER A 91 -10.81 -15.60 21.04
N ASN A 92 -11.03 -16.70 21.77
CA ASN A 92 -10.00 -17.28 22.63
C ASN A 92 -8.87 -17.87 21.80
N ALA A 93 -9.20 -18.63 20.75
CA ALA A 93 -8.22 -19.22 19.86
C ALA A 93 -7.42 -18.16 19.08
N VAL A 94 -8.08 -17.08 18.66
CA VAL A 94 -7.44 -15.95 17.96
C VAL A 94 -6.38 -15.28 18.84
N VAL A 95 -6.69 -15.06 20.12
CA VAL A 95 -5.74 -14.47 21.07
C VAL A 95 -4.65 -15.46 21.46
N SER A 96 -5.00 -16.71 21.80
CA SER A 96 -4.01 -17.71 22.24
C SER A 96 -3.01 -18.09 21.15
N ASN A 97 -3.44 -18.07 19.88
CA ASN A 97 -2.59 -18.41 18.74
C ASN A 97 -1.85 -17.19 18.16
N ASN A 98 -1.86 -16.04 18.84
CA ASN A 98 -1.23 -14.79 18.39
C ASN A 98 -1.65 -14.36 16.97
N ILE A 99 -2.91 -14.61 16.62
CA ILE A 99 -3.47 -14.25 15.31
C ILE A 99 -3.60 -12.73 15.21
N VAL A 100 -3.99 -12.07 16.30
CA VAL A 100 -4.02 -10.62 16.42
C VAL A 100 -2.91 -10.12 17.35
N PRO A 101 -2.36 -8.91 17.13
CA PRO A 101 -1.53 -8.24 18.11
C PRO A 101 -2.25 -8.06 19.44
N GLN A 102 -1.52 -8.12 20.56
CA GLN A 102 -2.08 -7.99 21.90
C GLN A 102 -2.86 -6.69 22.10
N LEU A 103 -2.42 -5.61 21.43
CA LEU A 103 -3.05 -4.29 21.50
C LEU A 103 -4.51 -4.25 20.99
N ILE A 104 -4.90 -5.19 20.12
CA ILE A 104 -6.27 -5.28 19.59
C ILE A 104 -7.03 -6.52 20.09
N ALA A 105 -6.44 -7.31 20.99
CA ALA A 105 -7.03 -8.55 21.49
C ALA A 105 -8.42 -8.34 22.15
N GLY A 106 -8.66 -7.15 22.73
CA GLY A 106 -9.95 -6.79 23.33
C GLY A 106 -11.08 -6.48 22.32
N ASN A 107 -10.75 -6.28 21.04
CA ASN A 107 -11.68 -5.82 20.01
C ASN A 107 -12.00 -6.90 18.95
N VAL A 108 -11.78 -8.18 19.29
CA VAL A 108 -12.04 -9.30 18.39
C VAL A 108 -13.55 -9.59 18.31
N ALA A 109 -14.12 -9.40 17.13
CA ALA A 109 -15.49 -9.74 16.83
C ALA A 109 -15.69 -11.27 16.79
N PRO A 110 -16.82 -11.78 17.30
CA PRO A 110 -17.12 -13.23 17.30
C PRO A 110 -17.44 -13.78 15.91
N GLN A 111 -17.65 -12.91 14.91
CA GLN A 111 -17.90 -13.31 13.54
C GLN A 111 -17.45 -12.23 12.54
N LEU A 112 -17.09 -12.68 11.34
CA LEU A 112 -16.92 -11.83 10.16
C LEU A 112 -18.15 -11.95 9.28
N THR A 113 -18.52 -10.88 8.58
CA THR A 113 -19.62 -10.89 7.62
C THR A 113 -19.24 -10.03 6.43
N PHE A 114 -19.27 -10.61 5.23
CA PHE A 114 -18.90 -9.92 4.00
C PHE A 114 -19.64 -10.48 2.80
N ASP A 115 -19.66 -9.69 1.73
CA ASP A 115 -20.24 -10.11 0.45
C ASP A 115 -19.12 -10.41 -0.53
N LEU A 116 -19.22 -11.57 -1.21
CA LEU A 116 -18.33 -11.92 -2.32
C LEU A 116 -18.46 -10.87 -3.43
N LYS A 117 -17.33 -10.35 -3.89
CA LYS A 117 -17.28 -9.33 -4.95
C LYS A 117 -17.36 -9.91 -6.37
N LYS A 118 -17.25 -11.24 -6.49
CA LYS A 118 -17.28 -11.95 -7.77
C LYS A 118 -18.51 -12.84 -7.85
N SER A 119 -19.19 -12.81 -9.00
CA SER A 119 -20.23 -13.78 -9.37
C SER A 119 -19.66 -15.05 -9.99
N THR A 120 -18.35 -15.11 -10.23
CA THR A 120 -17.64 -16.30 -10.70
C THR A 120 -16.34 -16.43 -9.92
N LEU A 121 -16.17 -17.56 -9.24
CA LEU A 121 -14.92 -17.90 -8.55
C LEU A 121 -14.10 -18.79 -9.46
N LEU A 122 -12.83 -18.44 -9.65
CA LEU A 122 -11.85 -19.37 -10.21
C LEU A 122 -11.34 -20.31 -9.12
N LYS A 123 -10.63 -21.38 -9.50
CA LYS A 123 -10.12 -22.36 -8.52
C LYS A 123 -9.25 -21.71 -7.43
N ASN A 124 -8.43 -20.73 -7.77
CA ASN A 124 -7.64 -19.97 -6.79
C ASN A 124 -8.50 -19.14 -5.83
N ASP A 125 -9.60 -18.54 -6.30
CA ASP A 125 -10.56 -17.82 -5.46
C ASP A 125 -11.22 -18.80 -4.47
N LEU A 126 -11.69 -19.96 -4.96
CA LEU A 126 -12.28 -21.02 -4.14
C LEU A 126 -11.29 -21.51 -3.07
N MET A 127 -10.04 -21.73 -3.44
CA MET A 127 -9.02 -22.20 -2.50
C MET A 127 -8.61 -21.12 -1.48
N THR A 128 -8.65 -19.85 -1.86
CA THR A 128 -8.44 -18.74 -0.91
C THR A 128 -9.52 -18.76 0.17
N LEU A 129 -10.79 -18.94 -0.24
CA LEU A 129 -11.92 -19.10 0.67
C LEU A 129 -11.81 -20.34 1.57
N ASP A 130 -11.39 -21.49 1.02
CA ASP A 130 -11.15 -22.73 1.77
C ASP A 130 -10.08 -22.51 2.87
N ILE A 131 -8.93 -21.93 2.48
CA ILE A 131 -7.83 -21.64 3.42
C ILE A 131 -8.32 -20.75 4.56
N VAL A 132 -9.06 -19.68 4.26
CA VAL A 132 -9.64 -18.79 5.28
C VAL A 132 -10.58 -19.57 6.20
N ALA A 133 -11.55 -20.29 5.63
CA ALA A 133 -12.57 -21.03 6.40
C ALA A 133 -11.96 -22.03 7.40
N GLN A 134 -10.88 -22.70 7.00
CA GLN A 134 -10.31 -23.80 7.77
C GLN A 134 -9.20 -23.37 8.74
N ASN A 135 -8.58 -22.21 8.51
CA ASN A 135 -7.36 -21.80 9.22
C ASN A 135 -7.47 -20.49 10.01
N ILE A 136 -8.53 -19.70 9.85
CA ILE A 136 -8.67 -18.39 10.50
C ILE A 136 -8.53 -18.42 12.03
N ASN A 137 -8.91 -19.52 12.69
CA ASN A 137 -8.80 -19.71 14.14
C ASN A 137 -7.50 -20.42 14.57
N LYS A 138 -6.66 -20.86 13.63
CA LYS A 138 -5.47 -21.69 13.89
C LYS A 138 -4.15 -20.95 13.72
N ARG A 139 -4.09 -20.02 12.75
CA ARG A 139 -2.87 -19.30 12.41
C ARG A 139 -3.17 -17.96 11.73
N PRO A 140 -2.24 -16.98 11.80
CA PRO A 140 -2.36 -15.74 11.04
C PRO A 140 -2.47 -16.01 9.53
N ILE A 141 -3.42 -15.33 8.88
CA ILE A 141 -3.57 -15.31 7.42
C ILE A 141 -3.22 -13.91 6.94
N CYS A 142 -2.31 -13.83 5.97
CA CYS A 142 -1.81 -12.56 5.46
C CYS A 142 -1.90 -12.52 3.93
N PHE A 143 -2.32 -11.38 3.39
CA PHE A 143 -2.31 -11.07 1.97
C PHE A 143 -1.20 -10.07 1.68
N ALA A 144 -0.46 -10.24 0.58
CA ALA A 144 0.54 -9.25 0.21
C ALA A 144 -0.15 -7.94 -0.22
N ILE A 145 0.44 -6.79 0.14
CA ILE A 145 -0.11 -5.47 -0.23
C ILE A 145 -0.20 -5.25 -1.74
N THR A 146 0.56 -6.01 -2.53
CA THR A 146 0.69 -5.90 -3.99
C THR A 146 -0.31 -6.76 -4.77
N VAL A 147 -1.09 -7.62 -4.10
CA VAL A 147 -2.13 -8.39 -4.81
C VAL A 147 -3.34 -7.50 -5.10
N SER A 148 -4.03 -7.79 -6.20
CA SER A 148 -5.18 -7.00 -6.64
C SER A 148 -6.34 -7.06 -5.63
N PRO A 149 -7.13 -5.99 -5.48
CA PRO A 149 -8.30 -5.98 -4.60
C PRO A 149 -9.28 -7.14 -4.85
N ASP A 150 -9.44 -7.53 -6.11
CA ASP A 150 -10.27 -8.66 -6.51
C ASP A 150 -9.84 -9.99 -5.88
N SER A 151 -8.60 -10.12 -5.41
CA SER A 151 -8.07 -11.34 -4.76
C SER A 151 -8.45 -11.43 -3.28
N PHE A 152 -8.96 -10.35 -2.68
CA PHE A 152 -9.28 -10.27 -1.25
C PHE A 152 -10.65 -10.84 -0.88
N MET A 153 -11.47 -11.19 -1.87
CA MET A 153 -12.75 -11.88 -1.71
C MET A 153 -13.81 -11.13 -0.87
N GLY A 154 -13.67 -9.83 -0.62
CA GLY A 154 -14.56 -9.07 0.25
C GLY A 154 -14.09 -8.96 1.71
N LEU A 155 -12.91 -9.48 2.03
CA LEU A 155 -12.32 -9.45 3.38
C LEU A 155 -11.60 -8.14 3.71
N GLU A 156 -11.57 -7.17 2.81
CA GLU A 156 -10.70 -5.98 2.89
C GLU A 156 -11.01 -5.10 4.11
N LYS A 157 -12.25 -5.13 4.61
CA LYS A 157 -12.66 -4.42 5.83
C LYS A 157 -12.17 -5.06 7.13
N TYR A 158 -11.53 -6.23 7.04
CA TYR A 158 -10.93 -6.98 8.15
C TYR A 158 -9.40 -7.02 8.04
N PHE A 159 -8.83 -6.23 7.13
CA PHE A 159 -7.39 -6.20 6.93
C PHE A 159 -6.76 -5.14 7.81
N MET A 160 -5.72 -5.56 8.51
CA MET A 160 -4.81 -4.69 9.24
C MET A 160 -3.44 -4.79 8.60
N GLN A 161 -2.88 -3.66 8.17
CA GLN A 161 -1.53 -3.64 7.62
C GLN A 161 -0.51 -4.03 8.70
N THR A 162 0.42 -4.91 8.36
CA THR A 162 1.48 -5.36 9.26
C THR A 162 2.73 -5.57 8.41
N GLY A 163 3.56 -4.52 8.30
CA GLY A 163 4.64 -4.49 7.32
C GLY A 163 4.10 -4.62 5.89
N MET A 164 4.73 -5.44 5.05
CA MET A 164 4.40 -5.65 3.63
C MET A 164 3.19 -6.56 3.38
N VAL A 165 2.38 -6.83 4.42
CA VAL A 165 1.20 -7.68 4.29
C VAL A 165 0.01 -7.06 5.01
N TYR A 166 -1.18 -7.37 4.50
CA TYR A 166 -2.43 -7.25 5.22
C TYR A 166 -2.71 -8.50 6.00
N ARG A 167 -2.69 -8.43 7.32
CA ARG A 167 -3.14 -9.51 8.17
C ARG A 167 -4.66 -9.47 8.27
N LEU A 168 -5.31 -10.62 8.04
CA LEU A 168 -6.73 -10.79 8.28
C LEU A 168 -6.98 -10.85 9.79
N THR A 169 -7.56 -9.80 10.35
CA THR A 169 -7.89 -9.67 11.77
C THR A 169 -9.40 -9.67 11.93
N PRO A 170 -9.98 -10.43 12.87
CA PRO A 170 -11.41 -10.45 13.07
C PRO A 170 -11.93 -9.22 13.84
N THR A 171 -11.55 -8.04 13.39
CA THR A 171 -11.98 -6.73 13.89
C THR A 171 -12.35 -5.91 12.66
N GLU A 172 -13.49 -5.22 12.69
CA GLU A 172 -13.82 -4.32 11.58
C GLU A 172 -12.94 -3.08 11.64
N VAL A 173 -12.36 -2.79 10.49
CA VAL A 173 -11.35 -1.77 10.33
C VAL A 173 -11.96 -0.67 9.46
N ASN A 174 -12.44 0.41 10.11
CA ASN A 174 -13.12 1.53 9.44
C ASN A 174 -12.09 2.49 8.80
N GLY A 175 -12.28 2.88 7.53
CA GLY A 175 -11.41 3.83 6.81
C GLY A 175 -11.44 3.65 5.29
N SER A 176 -10.73 4.51 4.55
CA SER A 176 -10.48 4.40 3.11
C SER A 176 -8.96 4.40 2.82
N GLY A 177 -8.52 3.64 1.80
CA GLY A 177 -7.09 3.52 1.42
C GLY A 177 -6.37 2.29 1.98
N TYR A 178 -5.05 2.22 1.76
CA TYR A 178 -4.16 1.10 2.14
C TYR A 178 -3.99 0.98 3.69
N ASN A 179 -4.21 2.08 4.43
CA ASN A 179 -4.23 2.12 5.91
C ASN A 179 -5.65 2.11 6.47
N LYS A 180 -6.52 1.20 5.99
CA LYS A 180 -7.85 1.06 6.60
C LYS A 180 -7.66 0.83 8.11
N GLY A 181 -8.30 1.67 8.93
CA GLY A 181 -8.62 1.56 10.37
C GLY A 181 -7.59 0.98 11.34
N MET A 182 -6.32 0.98 10.99
CA MET A 182 -5.26 0.80 11.96
C MET A 182 -5.03 2.15 12.61
N ASP A 183 -5.22 2.20 13.92
CA ASP A 183 -4.85 3.37 14.70
C ASP A 183 -3.36 3.68 14.43
N GLU A 184 -3.06 4.96 14.15
CA GLU A 184 -1.72 5.41 13.75
C GLU A 184 -0.65 5.04 14.77
N GLN A 185 -1.02 4.97 16.05
CA GLN A 185 -0.15 4.51 17.13
C GLN A 185 0.22 3.04 16.93
N ILE A 186 -0.74 2.19 16.58
CA ILE A 186 -0.49 0.76 16.34
C ILE A 186 0.42 0.59 15.12
N SER A 187 0.18 1.33 14.04
CA SER A 187 1.06 1.30 12.86
C SER A 187 2.48 1.76 13.21
N TYR A 188 2.61 2.82 14.00
CA TYR A 188 3.89 3.33 14.48
C TYR A 188 4.61 2.31 15.36
N ASP A 189 3.93 1.74 16.35
CA ASP A 189 4.52 0.78 17.28
C ASP A 189 5.03 -0.46 16.52
N LEU A 190 4.26 -0.97 15.56
CA LEU A 190 4.67 -2.13 14.74
C LEU A 190 5.87 -1.83 13.82
N LEU A 191 5.96 -0.61 13.27
CA LEU A 191 7.03 -0.25 12.33
C LEU A 191 8.30 0.23 13.01
N ILE A 192 8.19 0.93 14.13
CA ILE A 192 9.30 1.60 14.81
C ILE A 192 9.75 0.84 16.06
N THR A 193 8.81 0.36 16.88
CA THR A 193 9.13 -0.23 18.20
C THR A 193 9.14 -1.76 18.22
N GLY A 194 8.65 -2.41 17.16
CA GLY A 194 8.49 -3.87 17.13
C GLY A 194 9.81 -4.65 17.26
N ASP A 195 9.76 -5.75 18.02
CA ASP A 195 10.90 -6.63 18.38
C ASP A 195 11.62 -7.32 17.20
N ARG A 196 11.16 -7.14 15.97
CA ARG A 196 11.78 -7.70 14.76
C ARG A 196 11.96 -6.60 13.72
N GLN A 197 13.16 -6.04 13.66
CA GLN A 197 13.54 -5.18 12.55
C GLN A 197 13.55 -6.01 11.26
N PHE A 198 12.70 -5.63 10.31
CA PHE A 198 12.73 -6.21 8.98
C PHE A 198 14.05 -5.79 8.31
N THR A 199 14.80 -6.78 7.81
CA THR A 199 16.02 -6.52 7.03
C THR A 199 15.65 -6.39 5.56
N PHE A 200 16.20 -5.40 4.86
CA PHE A 200 15.90 -5.13 3.46
C PHE A 200 16.97 -5.70 2.53
N GLY A 201 17.46 -6.90 2.87
CA GLY A 201 18.44 -7.62 2.06
C GLY A 201 19.79 -6.93 1.97
N GLY A 202 20.13 -6.06 2.93
CA GLY A 202 21.39 -5.33 2.97
C GLY A 202 21.31 -3.89 2.44
N LEU A 203 20.14 -3.43 1.96
CA LEU A 203 19.93 -2.02 1.58
C LEU A 203 20.21 -1.07 2.74
N GLU A 204 19.82 -1.47 3.95
CA GLU A 204 20.03 -0.74 5.19
C GLU A 204 21.51 -0.55 5.56
N LEU A 205 22.44 -1.26 4.89
CA LEU A 205 23.88 -1.10 5.11
C LEU A 205 24.46 0.10 4.36
N GLY A 206 23.72 0.69 3.42
CA GLY A 206 24.19 1.83 2.64
C GLY A 206 25.37 1.52 1.74
N ASN A 207 25.53 0.28 1.29
CA ASN A 207 26.49 -0.04 0.24
C ASN A 207 25.92 0.36 -1.11
N GLU A 208 26.76 0.80 -2.04
CA GLU A 208 26.32 0.96 -3.43
C GLU A 208 25.87 -0.39 -3.98
N MET A 209 24.62 -0.47 -4.44
CA MET A 209 24.00 -1.69 -4.92
C MET A 209 23.43 -1.50 -6.33
N ASN A 210 23.78 -2.41 -7.23
CA ASN A 210 23.14 -2.49 -8.54
C ASN A 210 21.85 -3.29 -8.41
N LEU A 211 20.72 -2.60 -8.29
CA LEU A 211 19.40 -3.21 -8.27
C LEU A 211 18.87 -3.35 -9.69
N GLU A 212 18.47 -4.56 -10.08
CA GLU A 212 17.70 -4.72 -11.31
C GLU A 212 16.28 -4.12 -11.15
N PRO A 213 15.61 -3.73 -12.25
CA PRO A 213 14.38 -2.94 -12.19
C PRO A 213 13.28 -3.50 -11.26
N SER A 214 13.12 -4.82 -11.18
CA SER A 214 12.08 -5.45 -10.35
C SER A 214 12.43 -5.36 -8.85
N SER A 215 13.69 -5.57 -8.51
CA SER A 215 14.24 -5.43 -7.16
C SER A 215 14.20 -3.96 -6.70
N LEU A 216 14.52 -3.04 -7.61
CA LEU A 216 14.39 -1.60 -7.40
C LEU A 216 12.94 -1.22 -7.08
N GLY A 217 12.00 -1.65 -7.92
CA GLY A 217 10.56 -1.40 -7.71
C GLY A 217 10.05 -1.99 -6.40
N SER A 218 10.54 -3.15 -5.99
CA SER A 218 10.19 -3.78 -4.71
C SER A 218 10.71 -2.98 -3.51
N ALA A 219 11.95 -2.50 -3.57
CA ALA A 219 12.55 -1.66 -2.53
C ALA A 219 11.82 -0.31 -2.40
N ILE A 220 11.51 0.32 -3.53
CA ILE A 220 10.72 1.56 -3.62
C ILE A 220 9.33 1.36 -3.00
N THR A 221 8.65 0.26 -3.34
CA THR A 221 7.33 -0.06 -2.79
C THR A 221 7.40 -0.20 -1.26
N ALA A 222 8.41 -0.91 -0.74
CA ALA A 222 8.57 -1.08 0.70
C ALA A 222 8.85 0.25 1.41
N LYS A 223 9.71 1.09 0.84
CA LYS A 223 10.00 2.43 1.35
C LYS A 223 8.73 3.29 1.46
N TYR A 224 7.94 3.37 0.39
CA TYR A 224 6.81 4.30 0.34
C TYR A 224 5.55 3.79 1.02
N VAL A 225 5.18 2.52 0.86
CA VAL A 225 3.95 1.99 1.45
C VAL A 225 4.06 1.83 2.97
N LEU A 226 5.26 1.54 3.48
CA LEU A 226 5.44 1.36 4.93
C LEU A 226 5.68 2.68 5.64
N TYR A 227 6.67 3.44 5.18
CA TYR A 227 7.17 4.58 5.96
C TYR A 227 6.56 5.89 5.49
N GLN A 228 6.66 6.21 4.20
CA GLN A 228 6.17 7.50 3.70
C GLN A 228 4.66 7.67 3.90
N GLN A 229 3.87 6.61 3.73
CA GLN A 229 2.43 6.67 3.94
C GLN A 229 2.07 6.90 5.42
N LEU A 230 2.74 6.23 6.36
CA LEU A 230 2.50 6.48 7.79
C LEU A 230 2.92 7.90 8.17
N ALA A 231 4.07 8.36 7.68
CA ALA A 231 4.52 9.74 7.89
C ALA A 231 3.52 10.76 7.32
N ALA A 232 2.93 10.50 6.15
CA ALA A 232 1.90 11.34 5.56
C ALA A 232 0.65 11.43 6.45
N ASN A 233 0.17 10.29 6.96
CA ASN A 233 -0.98 10.24 7.86
C ASN A 233 -0.72 11.01 9.17
N LEU A 234 0.42 10.74 9.83
CA LEU A 234 0.79 11.42 11.07
C LEU A 234 0.96 12.94 10.86
N THR A 235 1.54 13.35 9.72
CA THR A 235 1.67 14.77 9.36
C THR A 235 0.29 15.40 9.14
N GLN A 236 -0.63 14.72 8.46
CA GLN A 236 -1.99 15.20 8.26
C GLN A 236 -2.73 15.35 9.60
N SER A 237 -2.67 14.35 10.47
CA SER A 237 -3.28 14.39 11.80
C SER A 237 -2.74 15.55 12.64
N MET A 238 -1.43 15.83 12.60
CA MET A 238 -0.85 17.03 13.22
C MET A 238 -1.47 18.33 12.65
N LEU A 239 -1.56 18.44 11.32
CA LEU A 239 -2.13 19.63 10.66
C LEU A 239 -3.61 19.84 11.00
N ASP A 240 -4.36 18.75 11.16
CA ASP A 240 -5.77 18.77 11.54
C ASP A 240 -5.93 19.26 12.99
N PHE A 241 -5.08 18.80 13.91
CA PHE A 241 -5.02 19.34 15.27
C PHE A 241 -4.65 20.83 15.28
N ASP A 242 -3.63 21.23 14.52
CA ASP A 242 -3.24 22.64 14.40
C ASP A 242 -4.39 23.52 13.85
N ALA A 243 -5.20 22.99 12.93
CA ALA A 243 -6.38 23.69 12.44
C ALA A 243 -7.45 23.86 13.53
N GLN A 244 -7.71 22.80 14.30
CA GLN A 244 -8.66 22.85 15.42
C GLN A 244 -8.20 23.82 16.52
N ILE A 245 -6.91 23.81 16.86
CA ILE A 245 -6.31 24.75 17.82
C ILE A 245 -6.53 26.20 17.36
N ARG A 246 -6.27 26.51 16.09
CA ARG A 246 -6.51 27.85 15.53
C ARG A 246 -7.97 28.28 15.64
N MET A 247 -8.92 27.36 15.42
CA MET A 247 -10.35 27.65 15.56
C MET A 247 -10.75 27.91 17.02
N LEU A 248 -10.25 27.11 17.96
CA LEU A 248 -10.53 27.29 19.38
C LEU A 248 -9.93 28.58 19.94
N GLN A 249 -8.72 28.94 19.48
CA GLN A 249 -8.03 30.17 19.91
C GLN A 249 -8.63 31.45 19.34
N ALA A 250 -9.48 31.36 18.31
CA ALA A 250 -10.20 32.52 17.78
C ALA A 250 -11.17 33.12 18.81
N ASP A 251 -11.72 32.29 19.72
CA ASP A 251 -12.52 32.74 20.86
C ASP A 251 -11.69 32.70 22.15
N SER A 252 -10.84 33.71 22.31
CA SER A 252 -9.94 33.87 23.46
C SER A 252 -10.65 34.08 24.81
N THR A 253 -11.98 34.27 24.82
CA THR A 253 -12.75 34.56 26.05
C THR A 253 -13.23 33.31 26.78
N ASN A 254 -13.19 32.16 26.12
CA ASN A 254 -13.65 30.90 26.67
C ASN A 254 -12.48 30.09 27.26
N ASN A 255 -12.36 30.11 28.59
CA ASN A 255 -11.32 29.36 29.31
C ASN A 255 -11.36 27.85 29.03
N GLY A 256 -12.56 27.27 28.78
CA GLY A 256 -12.69 25.85 28.43
C GLY A 256 -12.08 25.52 27.06
N PHE A 257 -12.12 26.45 26.10
CA PHE A 257 -11.46 26.26 24.80
C PHE A 257 -9.94 26.32 24.90
N GLN A 258 -9.40 27.08 25.86
CA GLN A 258 -7.95 27.14 26.09
C GLN A 258 -7.40 25.82 26.64
N GLU A 259 -8.13 25.17 27.56
CA GLU A 259 -7.75 23.86 28.08
C GLU A 259 -7.78 22.78 26.99
N VAL A 260 -8.83 22.76 26.16
CA VAL A 260 -8.92 21.82 25.03
C VAL A 260 -7.79 22.09 24.01
N ALA A 261 -7.53 23.35 23.67
CA ALA A 261 -6.46 23.71 22.76
C ALA A 261 -5.06 23.30 23.28
N ALA A 262 -4.84 23.32 24.60
CA ALA A 262 -3.60 22.83 25.20
C ALA A 262 -3.45 21.31 25.03
N GLY A 263 -4.51 20.53 25.26
CA GLY A 263 -4.51 19.08 25.04
C GLY A 263 -4.26 18.71 23.57
N LEU A 264 -4.96 19.37 22.63
CA LEU A 264 -4.75 19.15 21.19
C LEU A 264 -3.33 19.50 20.76
N LYS A 265 -2.68 20.47 21.41
CA LYS A 265 -1.28 20.83 21.12
C LYS A 265 -0.31 19.74 21.55
N GLU A 266 -0.58 19.07 22.67
CA GLU A 266 0.20 17.90 23.11
C GLU A 266 0.03 16.72 22.13
N GLU A 267 -1.19 16.47 21.66
CA GLU A 267 -1.47 15.45 20.64
C GLU A 267 -0.76 15.79 19.32
N ALA A 268 -0.86 17.04 18.84
CA ALA A 268 -0.16 17.51 17.63
C ALA A 268 1.36 17.32 17.75
N ASN A 269 1.96 17.67 18.88
CA ASN A 269 3.39 17.47 19.14
C ASN A 269 3.77 15.99 19.11
N THR A 270 2.92 15.12 19.66
CA THR A 270 3.13 13.67 19.64
C THR A 270 3.12 13.15 18.21
N LYS A 271 2.11 13.52 17.40
CA LYS A 271 2.02 13.15 15.98
C LYS A 271 3.22 13.65 15.18
N LYS A 272 3.66 14.89 15.45
CA LYS A 272 4.88 15.46 14.86
C LYS A 272 6.11 14.59 15.15
N GLN A 273 6.37 14.28 16.41
CA GLN A 273 7.54 13.47 16.80
C GLN A 273 7.51 12.08 16.17
N MET A 274 6.34 11.45 16.13
CA MET A 274 6.16 10.16 15.47
C MET A 274 6.44 10.26 13.96
N ALA A 275 5.92 11.29 13.29
CA ALA A 275 6.13 11.48 11.85
C ALA A 275 7.63 11.65 11.51
N VAL A 276 8.35 12.46 12.30
CA VAL A 276 9.79 12.65 12.15
C VAL A 276 10.54 11.33 12.35
N ALA A 277 10.23 10.58 13.41
CA ALA A 277 10.86 9.29 13.66
C ALA A 277 10.63 8.26 12.54
N VAL A 278 9.43 8.25 11.94
CA VAL A 278 9.12 7.39 10.79
C VAL A 278 9.91 7.78 9.55
N LEU A 279 10.02 9.08 9.25
CA LEU A 279 10.81 9.56 8.12
C LEU A 279 12.31 9.31 8.32
N ASP A 280 12.83 9.52 9.53
CA ASP A 280 14.24 9.28 9.86
C ASP A 280 14.56 7.79 9.66
N LYS A 281 13.70 6.91 10.19
CA LYS A 281 13.83 5.47 10.01
C LYS A 281 13.78 5.06 8.53
N MET A 282 12.96 5.74 7.73
CA MET A 282 12.92 5.51 6.28
C MET A 282 14.24 5.85 5.61
N ILE A 283 14.86 6.99 5.95
CA ILE A 283 16.15 7.39 5.37
C ILE A 283 17.26 6.43 5.80
N ASP A 284 17.28 6.02 7.06
CA ASP A 284 18.28 5.10 7.60
C ASP A 284 18.22 3.72 6.93
N LEU A 285 17.01 3.21 6.68
CA LEU A 285 16.82 1.89 6.06
C LEU A 285 16.99 1.92 4.53
N PHE A 286 16.75 3.08 3.91
CA PHE A 286 16.82 3.27 2.47
C PHE A 286 17.71 4.47 2.11
N PRO A 287 19.01 4.40 2.43
CA PRO A 287 19.94 5.50 2.20
C PRO A 287 20.12 5.74 0.70
N ALA A 288 20.32 7.01 0.32
CA ALA A 288 20.35 7.44 -1.08
C ALA A 288 21.45 6.78 -1.94
N ASN A 289 22.52 6.30 -1.31
CA ASN A 289 23.63 5.63 -1.99
C ASN A 289 23.32 4.17 -2.34
N ALA A 290 22.47 3.48 -1.56
CA ALA A 290 21.99 2.14 -1.86
C ALA A 290 20.71 2.17 -2.71
N LEU A 291 19.83 3.13 -2.44
CA LEU A 291 18.58 3.35 -3.16
C LEU A 291 18.47 4.83 -3.56
N PRO A 292 18.93 5.20 -4.77
CA PRO A 292 18.85 6.57 -5.27
C PRO A 292 17.45 7.17 -5.16
N TYR A 293 17.40 8.48 -4.92
CA TYR A 293 16.11 9.18 -4.84
C TYR A 293 15.42 9.23 -6.20
N ASP A 294 14.12 8.94 -6.19
CA ASP A 294 13.20 9.22 -7.28
C ASP A 294 12.38 10.48 -6.96
N TYR A 295 11.54 10.91 -7.90
CA TYR A 295 10.74 12.13 -7.73
C TYR A 295 9.76 12.07 -6.56
N ASN A 296 9.37 10.88 -6.09
CA ASN A 296 8.49 10.71 -4.94
C ASN A 296 9.11 11.21 -3.62
N MET A 297 10.44 11.30 -3.53
CA MET A 297 11.14 11.86 -2.37
C MET A 297 10.82 13.34 -2.13
N VAL A 298 10.23 14.05 -3.11
CA VAL A 298 9.69 15.40 -2.90
C VAL A 298 8.63 15.43 -1.80
N ASN A 299 7.87 14.34 -1.63
CA ASN A 299 6.86 14.24 -0.58
C ASN A 299 7.53 14.15 0.80
N ALA A 300 8.57 13.32 0.94
CA ALA A 300 9.34 13.22 2.18
C ALA A 300 9.97 14.58 2.56
N ALA A 301 10.56 15.28 1.59
CA ALA A 301 11.09 16.64 1.81
C ALA A 301 9.99 17.63 2.24
N SER A 302 8.82 17.57 1.61
CA SER A 302 7.65 18.38 1.98
C SER A 302 7.18 18.07 3.41
N TYR A 303 7.12 16.80 3.80
CA TYR A 303 6.73 16.40 5.15
C TYR A 303 7.74 16.91 6.18
N TYR A 304 9.05 16.74 5.98
CA TYR A 304 10.05 17.33 6.88
C TYR A 304 9.89 18.85 7.00
N GLN A 305 9.67 19.56 5.90
CA GLN A 305 9.43 21.01 5.92
C GLN A 305 8.17 21.37 6.72
N LEU A 306 7.06 20.66 6.53
CA LEU A 306 5.81 20.87 7.28
C LEU A 306 5.96 20.57 8.77
N LEU A 307 6.78 19.58 9.11
CA LEU A 307 7.13 19.23 10.49
C LEU A 307 8.13 20.23 11.10
N GLY A 308 8.70 21.15 10.32
CA GLY A 308 9.70 22.14 10.77
C GLY A 308 11.14 21.61 10.80
N GLU A 309 11.38 20.42 10.24
CA GLU A 309 12.70 19.80 10.10
C GLU A 309 13.39 20.28 8.80
N ASN A 310 13.59 21.59 8.70
CA ASN A 310 14.04 22.25 7.46
C ASN A 310 15.39 21.74 6.95
N GLU A 311 16.36 21.49 7.84
CA GLU A 311 17.67 20.97 7.44
C GLU A 311 17.57 19.58 6.78
N LYS A 312 16.70 18.71 7.32
CA LYS A 312 16.44 17.38 6.75
C LYS A 312 15.70 17.46 5.42
N ALA A 313 14.77 18.40 5.29
CA ALA A 313 14.12 18.67 4.01
C ALA A 313 15.15 19.09 2.95
N LEU A 314 16.04 20.03 3.29
CA LEU A 314 17.09 20.53 2.38
C LEU A 314 18.11 19.45 2.01
N ALA A 315 18.42 18.52 2.93
CA ALA A 315 19.29 17.37 2.66
C ALA A 315 18.74 16.43 1.57
N ILE A 316 17.41 16.38 1.39
CA ILE A 316 16.78 15.68 0.26
C ILE A 316 16.72 16.57 -0.98
N VAL A 317 16.36 17.85 -0.80
CA VAL A 317 16.16 18.80 -1.91
C VAL A 317 17.41 18.94 -2.76
N ASN A 318 18.58 19.08 -2.13
CA ASN A 318 19.83 19.31 -2.84
C ASN A 318 20.15 18.18 -3.85
N PRO A 319 20.36 16.91 -3.44
CA PRO A 319 20.64 15.83 -4.39
C PRO A 319 19.49 15.56 -5.37
N LEU A 320 18.23 15.66 -4.93
CA LEU A 320 17.08 15.40 -5.82
C LEU A 320 16.93 16.48 -6.90
N SER A 321 17.32 17.72 -6.61
CA SER A 321 17.33 18.80 -7.61
C SER A 321 18.35 18.56 -8.71
N SER A 322 19.53 18.04 -8.38
CA SER A 322 20.54 17.65 -9.36
C SER A 322 20.04 16.52 -10.25
N ILE A 323 19.45 15.47 -9.65
CA ILE A 323 18.84 14.35 -10.38
C ILE A 323 17.76 14.85 -11.36
N ALA A 324 16.82 15.66 -10.89
CA ALA A 324 15.74 16.19 -11.72
C ALA A 324 16.26 17.08 -12.86
N LEU A 325 17.28 17.91 -12.63
CA LEU A 325 17.89 18.74 -13.68
C LEU A 325 18.61 17.89 -14.72
N ASP A 326 19.34 16.86 -14.31
CA ASP A 326 20.04 15.94 -15.22
C ASP A 326 19.05 15.13 -16.07
N ASP A 327 17.97 14.64 -15.45
CA ASP A 327 16.90 13.93 -16.16
C ASP A 327 16.18 14.86 -17.16
N LEU A 328 15.86 16.09 -16.77
CA LEU A 328 15.28 17.08 -17.67
C LEU A 328 16.21 17.35 -18.85
N ARG A 329 17.51 17.52 -18.60
CA ARG A 329 18.50 17.68 -19.65
C ARG A 329 18.47 16.49 -20.63
N TYR A 330 18.40 15.27 -20.10
CA TYR A 330 18.30 14.06 -20.91
C TYR A 330 17.01 14.00 -21.74
N TYR A 331 15.86 14.25 -21.11
CA TYR A 331 14.56 14.23 -21.80
C TYR A 331 14.48 15.28 -22.90
N TYR A 332 14.92 16.51 -22.64
CA TYR A 332 14.94 17.58 -23.63
C TYR A 332 15.99 17.38 -24.72
N TYR A 333 17.13 16.76 -24.40
CA TYR A 333 18.10 16.30 -25.40
C TYR A 333 17.48 15.29 -26.37
N LEU A 334 16.74 14.29 -25.86
CA LEU A 334 16.03 13.32 -26.70
C LEU A 334 14.93 13.97 -27.52
N TYR A 335 14.19 14.91 -26.93
CA TYR A 335 13.09 15.64 -27.56
C TYR A 335 13.55 16.36 -28.85
N ASN A 336 14.75 16.94 -28.83
CA ASN A 336 15.33 17.73 -29.92
C ASN A 336 16.06 16.91 -31.00
N LYS A 337 16.02 15.57 -30.96
CA LYS A 337 16.57 14.73 -32.05
C LYS A 337 15.70 14.79 -33.32
N PRO A 338 16.31 14.93 -34.53
CA PRO A 338 15.56 15.13 -35.77
C PRO A 338 14.66 13.96 -36.20
N ASP A 339 15.18 12.73 -36.25
CA ASP A 339 14.48 11.60 -36.89
C ASP A 339 13.80 10.65 -35.87
N ASP A 340 14.44 10.38 -34.72
CA ASP A 340 13.91 9.49 -33.67
C ASP A 340 13.20 10.23 -32.53
N GLY A 341 13.27 11.58 -32.53
CA GLY A 341 12.78 12.39 -31.42
C GLY A 341 11.29 12.18 -31.17
N TYR A 342 10.45 12.08 -32.21
CA TYR A 342 8.99 11.98 -32.07
C TYR A 342 8.52 10.85 -31.16
N ILE A 343 9.13 9.67 -31.28
CA ILE A 343 8.78 8.50 -30.45
C ILE A 343 9.21 8.73 -29.01
N ALA A 344 10.44 9.23 -28.80
CA ALA A 344 10.94 9.56 -27.48
C ALA A 344 10.08 10.64 -26.78
N ARG A 345 9.60 11.64 -27.52
CA ARG A 345 8.68 12.68 -26.99
C ARG A 345 7.42 12.06 -26.40
N GLN A 346 6.79 11.15 -27.11
CA GLN A 346 5.55 10.52 -26.64
C GLN A 346 5.80 9.57 -25.48
N GLN A 347 6.91 8.83 -25.52
CA GLN A 347 7.24 7.83 -24.51
C GLN A 347 7.60 8.47 -23.16
N TYR A 348 8.37 9.57 -23.16
CA TYR A 348 8.89 10.20 -21.94
C TYR A 348 8.14 11.49 -21.53
N ALA A 349 7.04 11.85 -22.20
CA ALA A 349 6.25 13.03 -21.83
C ALA A 349 5.64 12.96 -20.42
N GLY A 350 5.43 11.75 -19.89
CA GLY A 350 5.05 11.56 -18.47
C GLY A 350 6.18 11.96 -17.55
N ASP A 351 7.32 11.28 -17.70
CA ASP A 351 8.50 11.45 -16.86
C ASP A 351 9.04 12.88 -16.88
N GLN A 352 9.06 13.52 -18.06
CA GLN A 352 9.45 14.92 -18.19
C GLN A 352 8.54 15.85 -17.36
N ARG A 353 7.21 15.66 -17.42
CA ARG A 353 6.27 16.49 -16.64
C ARG A 353 6.42 16.27 -15.15
N ASP A 354 6.70 15.03 -14.73
CA ASP A 354 6.89 14.72 -13.33
C ASP A 354 8.22 15.27 -12.81
N ALA A 355 9.28 15.28 -13.62
CA ALA A 355 10.55 15.94 -13.32
C ALA A 355 10.38 17.48 -13.18
N GLU A 356 9.63 18.13 -14.09
CA GLU A 356 9.33 19.57 -14.02
C GLU A 356 8.53 19.92 -12.75
N ARG A 357 7.51 19.11 -12.42
CA ARG A 357 6.71 19.27 -11.20
C ARG A 357 7.54 19.06 -9.93
N CYS A 358 8.43 18.06 -9.96
CA CYS A 358 9.36 17.80 -8.87
C CYS A 358 10.22 19.04 -8.64
N LEU A 359 10.88 19.55 -9.69
CA LEU A 359 11.75 20.72 -9.61
C LEU A 359 11.05 21.97 -9.07
N ALA A 360 9.84 22.27 -9.57
CA ALA A 360 9.03 23.38 -9.07
C ALA A 360 8.68 23.24 -7.58
N SER A 361 8.40 22.01 -7.14
CA SER A 361 8.12 21.72 -5.74
C SER A 361 9.37 21.86 -4.86
N LEU A 362 10.53 21.41 -5.34
CA LEU A 362 11.82 21.54 -4.65
C LEU A 362 12.22 23.00 -4.41
N ILE A 363 12.03 23.86 -5.42
CA ILE A 363 12.25 25.31 -5.29
C ILE A 363 11.36 25.89 -4.17
N ASN A 364 10.08 25.51 -4.15
CA ASN A 364 9.14 25.98 -3.14
C ASN A 364 9.51 25.48 -1.73
N ILE A 365 9.94 24.22 -1.60
CA ILE A 365 10.39 23.64 -0.34
C ILE A 365 11.65 24.36 0.15
N ALA A 366 12.64 24.62 -0.71
CA ALA A 366 13.86 25.34 -0.36
C ALA A 366 13.54 26.75 0.18
N ARG A 367 12.69 27.51 -0.52
CA ARG A 367 12.23 28.84 -0.07
C ARG A 367 11.54 28.79 1.29
N LYS A 368 10.59 27.88 1.47
CA LYS A 368 9.85 27.73 2.74
C LYS A 368 10.75 27.25 3.89
N SER A 369 11.80 26.50 3.58
CA SER A 369 12.80 26.02 4.54
C SER A 369 13.82 27.10 4.91
N GLY A 370 13.80 28.26 4.24
CA GLY A 370 14.67 29.41 4.52
C GLY A 370 15.94 29.48 3.67
N ASP A 371 16.16 28.55 2.73
CA ASP A 371 17.33 28.55 1.84
C ASP A 371 16.96 29.12 0.47
N THR A 372 16.91 30.45 0.38
CA THR A 372 16.63 31.16 -0.87
C THR A 372 17.76 31.00 -1.88
N THR A 373 19.00 30.84 -1.43
CA THR A 373 20.16 30.67 -2.31
C THR A 373 20.09 29.34 -3.07
N LEU A 374 19.75 28.25 -2.39
CA LEU A 374 19.52 26.97 -3.05
C LEU A 374 18.34 27.05 -4.04
N ALA A 375 17.23 27.68 -3.64
CA ALA A 375 16.08 27.85 -4.51
C ALA A 375 16.42 28.61 -5.81
N GLU A 376 17.18 29.72 -5.69
CA GLU A 376 17.65 30.51 -6.82
C GLU A 376 18.64 29.73 -7.70
N SER A 377 19.52 28.91 -7.09
CA SER A 377 20.43 28.04 -7.83
C SER A 377 19.69 27.01 -8.68
N ILE A 378 18.66 26.37 -8.12
CA ILE A 378 17.82 25.39 -8.84
C ILE A 378 17.08 26.09 -9.99
N GLU A 379 16.50 27.26 -9.75
CA GLU A 379 15.84 28.06 -10.79
C GLU A 379 16.79 28.48 -11.90
N ALA A 380 18.02 28.88 -11.56
CA ALA A 380 19.05 29.22 -12.53
C ALA A 380 19.40 28.02 -13.42
N GLY A 381 19.60 26.84 -12.82
CA GLY A 381 19.82 25.59 -13.57
C GLY A 381 18.67 25.28 -14.54
N TRP A 382 17.42 25.43 -14.08
CA TRP A 382 16.26 25.25 -14.94
C TRP A 382 16.20 26.27 -16.10
N ASN A 383 16.49 27.54 -15.82
CA ASN A 383 16.54 28.61 -16.82
C ASN A 383 17.61 28.36 -17.88
N MET A 384 18.76 27.82 -17.48
CA MET A 384 19.82 27.43 -18.41
C MET A 384 19.33 26.34 -19.36
N LEU A 385 18.70 25.28 -18.86
CA LEU A 385 18.14 24.21 -19.70
C LEU A 385 17.04 24.72 -20.64
N ARG A 386 16.14 25.58 -20.15
CA ARG A 386 15.12 26.22 -20.99
C ARG A 386 15.71 27.03 -22.13
N THR A 387 16.83 27.69 -21.88
CA THR A 387 17.57 28.45 -22.90
C THR A 387 18.29 27.53 -23.88
N GLU A 388 19.01 26.51 -23.38
CA GLU A 388 19.77 25.53 -24.17
C GLU A 388 18.85 24.80 -25.17
N TYR A 389 17.67 24.37 -24.72
CA TYR A 389 16.74 23.58 -25.52
C TYR A 389 15.59 24.38 -26.13
N LYS A 390 15.58 25.71 -25.99
CA LYS A 390 14.54 26.63 -26.51
C LYS A 390 13.12 26.26 -26.06
N ILE A 391 12.99 25.91 -24.78
CA ILE A 391 11.72 25.53 -24.15
C ILE A 391 10.88 26.80 -23.97
N ALA A 392 9.73 26.89 -24.66
CA ALA A 392 8.82 28.03 -24.52
C ALA A 392 8.23 28.07 -23.10
N GLY A 393 8.25 29.23 -22.44
CA GLY A 393 7.61 29.42 -21.14
C GLY A 393 6.10 29.24 -21.25
N ASN A 394 5.55 28.26 -20.50
CA ASN A 394 4.13 27.92 -20.44
C ASN A 394 3.42 27.76 -21.80
N ALA A 395 3.80 26.74 -22.57
CA ALA A 395 2.89 26.15 -23.53
C ALA A 395 2.26 24.91 -22.88
N GLY A 396 1.03 25.05 -22.40
CA GLY A 396 0.17 23.88 -22.22
C GLY A 396 0.12 23.10 -23.54
N GLN A 397 0.27 21.79 -23.43
CA GLN A 397 -0.13 20.75 -24.38
C GLN A 397 -0.26 21.10 -25.88
N GLN A 398 0.40 20.28 -26.70
CA GLN A 398 0.31 20.15 -28.16
C GLN A 398 1.39 20.89 -28.95
N ALA A 399 2.57 20.26 -29.06
CA ALA A 399 3.26 20.33 -30.33
C ALA A 399 2.42 19.54 -31.34
N VAL A 400 1.64 20.24 -32.16
CA VAL A 400 1.02 19.66 -33.36
C VAL A 400 2.15 19.03 -34.19
N PRO A 401 2.05 17.75 -34.60
CA PRO A 401 3.08 17.14 -35.44
C PRO A 401 3.21 17.98 -36.72
N PRO A 402 4.42 18.25 -37.23
CA PRO A 402 4.56 18.80 -38.57
C PRO A 402 3.83 17.85 -39.53
N GLN A 403 2.91 18.39 -40.32
CA GLN A 403 2.27 17.61 -41.38
C GLN A 403 3.37 17.11 -42.32
N ALA A 404 3.43 15.80 -42.50
CA ALA A 404 4.31 15.16 -43.46
C ALA A 404 3.99 15.68 -44.89
N PRO A 405 5.00 15.75 -45.78
CA PRO A 405 4.84 16.32 -47.12
C PRO A 405 3.82 15.61 -48.00
#